data_AF-A0A401UJL5-F1
#
_entry.id   AF-A0A401UJL5-F1
#
_cell.length_a   1.000
_cell.length_b   1.000
_cell.length_c   1.000
_cell.angle_alpha   90.00
_cell.angle_beta   90.00
_cell.angle_gamma   90.00
#
_symmetry.space_group_name_H-M   'P 1'
#
loop_
_entity.id
_entity.type
_entity.pdbx_description
1 polymer ?
#
loop_
_entity_poly.entity_id
_entity_poly.type
_entity_poly.pdbx_seq_one_letter_code
_entity_poly.pdbx_strand_id
1 'polypeptide(L)'
;MNFGEGNVILDNVKVDGVTVTNIGANSLHIKGNSSIGLLTIEDINNDAHIVVEDNASVANASVYSGATIEVANGAKNAKPFANVTIASKNNDDVTLSGTFDNINITSPAKVTLAENTKIKNQIKITASVELNVSKNASVAKVDISTGKAEDKVILNGNLANVNVSSAANIEVKSGDVKIAANTNVNVKVKVDASATVTTGKGSDNIQASGDGKIVENKNLSDESKVKELTFDNYYIDGNTQI
;
A
#
# COMPACT_ATOMS: atom_id res chain seq x y z
N MET A 1 4.64 -10.58 26.30
CA MET A 1 3.45 -10.49 27.16
C MET A 1 2.44 -11.53 26.69
N ASN A 2 1.97 -12.39 27.60
CA ASN A 2 1.02 -13.47 27.35
C ASN A 2 -0.10 -13.34 28.41
N PHE A 3 -1.31 -12.98 27.99
CA PHE A 3 -2.40 -12.64 28.90
C PHE A 3 -3.68 -13.45 28.69
N GLY A 4 -3.70 -14.36 27.71
CA GLY A 4 -4.94 -15.07 27.36
C GLY A 4 -6.00 -14.08 26.86
N GLU A 5 -7.27 -14.30 27.23
CA GLU A 5 -8.42 -13.53 26.73
C GLU A 5 -8.68 -12.20 27.47
N GLY A 6 -7.63 -11.42 27.79
CA GLY A 6 -7.75 -10.19 28.58
C GLY A 6 -7.28 -8.93 27.84
N ASN A 7 -7.85 -7.77 28.20
CA ASN A 7 -7.38 -6.47 27.71
C ASN A 7 -6.15 -6.00 28.50
N VAL A 8 -5.17 -5.44 27.78
CA VAL A 8 -3.99 -4.82 28.38
C VAL A 8 -4.05 -3.34 28.09
N ILE A 9 -3.95 -2.52 29.14
CA ILE A 9 -4.01 -1.06 29.00
C ILE A 9 -2.68 -0.47 29.48
N LEU A 10 -1.97 0.17 28.56
CA LEU A 10 -0.78 0.96 28.82
C LEU A 10 -1.20 2.44 28.85
N ASP A 11 -1.23 3.03 30.04
CA ASP A 11 -1.72 4.40 30.26
C ASP A 11 -0.65 5.28 30.93
N ASN A 12 -0.23 6.34 30.22
CA ASN A 12 0.86 7.23 30.62
C ASN A 12 2.19 6.52 30.95
N VAL A 13 2.50 5.43 30.24
CA VAL A 13 3.74 4.66 30.43
C VAL A 13 4.74 4.90 29.31
N LYS A 14 6.03 4.88 29.64
CA LYS A 14 7.11 4.91 28.66
C LYS A 14 7.87 3.61 28.75
N VAL A 15 7.94 2.88 27.63
CA VAL A 15 8.61 1.59 27.55
C VAL A 15 9.45 1.54 26.28
N ASP A 16 10.64 0.97 26.38
CA ASP A 16 11.52 0.83 25.21
C ASP A 16 10.99 -0.25 24.26
N GLY A 17 10.39 -1.31 24.80
CA GLY A 17 9.91 -2.45 24.02
C GLY A 17 8.70 -3.14 24.62
N VAL A 18 7.80 -3.61 23.74
CA VAL A 18 6.68 -4.49 24.08
C VAL A 18 6.63 -5.62 23.06
N THR A 19 6.53 -6.86 23.54
CA THR A 19 6.29 -8.04 22.70
C THR A 19 4.92 -8.63 23.02
N VAL A 20 4.08 -8.77 22.01
CA VAL A 20 2.75 -9.38 22.05
C VAL A 20 2.86 -10.79 21.49
N THR A 21 2.56 -11.82 22.30
CA THR A 21 2.72 -13.23 21.87
C THR A 21 1.44 -14.06 21.96
N ASN A 22 0.48 -13.63 22.77
CA ASN A 22 -0.81 -14.29 22.98
C ASN A 22 -1.74 -13.33 23.72
N ILE A 23 -2.47 -12.49 22.99
CA ILE A 23 -3.47 -11.56 23.58
C ILE A 23 -4.89 -11.81 23.07
N GLY A 24 -5.05 -12.75 22.14
CA GLY A 24 -6.34 -13.05 21.53
C GLY A 24 -6.92 -11.84 20.78
N ALA A 25 -8.19 -11.92 20.42
CA ALA A 25 -8.98 -10.78 19.94
C ALA A 25 -9.16 -9.65 20.99
N ASN A 26 -8.57 -9.76 22.19
CA ASN A 26 -8.59 -8.70 23.19
C ASN A 26 -7.43 -7.74 22.95
N SER A 27 -7.67 -6.47 23.25
CA SER A 27 -6.84 -5.42 22.68
C SER A 27 -5.69 -5.00 23.61
N LEU A 28 -4.50 -4.80 23.06
CA LEU A 28 -3.48 -3.96 23.69
C LEU A 28 -3.87 -2.50 23.38
N HIS A 29 -4.40 -1.82 24.38
CA HIS A 29 -4.66 -0.39 24.34
C HIS A 29 -3.45 0.40 24.83
N ILE A 30 -3.03 1.37 24.03
CA ILE A 30 -1.92 2.27 24.32
C ILE A 30 -2.49 3.68 24.31
N LYS A 31 -2.65 4.29 25.49
CA LYS A 31 -3.41 5.54 25.66
C LYS A 31 -2.71 6.58 26.53
N GLY A 32 -3.35 7.74 26.72
CA GLY A 32 -2.77 8.87 27.43
C GLY A 32 -1.54 9.43 26.69
N ASN A 33 -0.47 9.68 27.43
CA ASN A 33 0.84 10.10 26.89
C ASN A 33 1.84 8.93 26.81
N SER A 34 1.35 7.70 26.61
CA SER A 34 2.23 6.53 26.54
C SER A 34 3.13 6.55 25.30
N SER A 35 4.34 6.00 25.44
CA SER A 35 5.27 5.86 24.32
C SER A 35 5.94 4.48 24.33
N ILE A 36 5.86 3.78 23.20
CA ILE A 36 6.56 2.51 22.96
C ILE A 36 7.66 2.74 21.91
N GLY A 37 8.90 2.40 22.24
CA GLY A 37 9.99 2.42 21.27
C GLY A 37 9.80 1.37 20.17
N LEU A 38 9.71 0.10 20.56
CA LEU A 38 9.50 -1.05 19.67
C LEU A 38 8.30 -1.89 20.12
N LEU A 39 7.32 -2.05 19.25
CA LEU A 39 6.24 -3.02 19.41
C LEU A 39 6.49 -4.21 18.48
N THR A 40 6.64 -5.40 19.05
CA THR A 40 6.75 -6.67 18.31
C THR A 40 5.47 -7.46 18.47
N ILE A 41 4.85 -7.88 17.38
CA ILE A 41 3.61 -8.66 17.37
C ILE A 41 3.92 -10.03 16.75
N GLU A 42 3.88 -11.06 17.59
CA GLU A 42 4.10 -12.48 17.28
C GLU A 42 3.00 -13.31 17.96
N ASP A 43 1.75 -12.94 17.70
CA ASP A 43 0.59 -13.58 18.32
C ASP A 43 0.33 -14.96 17.74
N ILE A 44 0.32 -15.98 18.60
CA ILE A 44 0.19 -17.38 18.20
C ILE A 44 -1.18 -17.72 17.59
N ASN A 45 -2.21 -16.91 17.87
CA ASN A 45 -3.57 -17.13 17.36
C ASN A 45 -3.87 -16.28 16.12
N ASN A 46 -2.93 -15.43 15.69
CA ASN A 46 -3.06 -14.52 14.54
C ASN A 46 -4.22 -13.52 14.67
N ASP A 47 -4.64 -13.17 15.88
CA ASP A 47 -5.83 -12.34 16.13
C ASP A 47 -5.59 -11.11 17.02
N ALA A 48 -4.32 -10.80 17.34
CA ALA A 48 -3.99 -9.66 18.18
C ALA A 48 -4.59 -8.35 17.67
N HIS A 49 -5.24 -7.60 18.57
CA HIS A 49 -5.77 -6.27 18.28
C HIS A 49 -4.98 -5.21 19.04
N ILE A 50 -4.35 -4.27 18.34
CA ILE A 50 -3.54 -3.21 18.95
C ILE A 50 -4.21 -1.88 18.66
N VAL A 51 -4.51 -1.11 19.71
CA VAL A 51 -5.20 0.18 19.60
C VAL A 51 -4.32 1.28 20.19
N VAL A 52 -4.05 2.33 19.42
CA VAL A 52 -3.38 3.54 19.89
C VAL A 52 -4.39 4.69 19.99
N GLU A 53 -4.46 5.31 21.17
CA GLU A 53 -5.45 6.32 21.55
C GLU A 53 -4.76 7.60 22.06
N ASP A 54 -5.54 8.68 22.22
CA ASP A 54 -5.06 9.95 22.77
C ASP A 54 -3.75 10.47 22.13
N ASN A 55 -2.76 10.85 22.95
CA ASN A 55 -1.45 11.33 22.51
C ASN A 55 -0.42 10.21 22.40
N ALA A 56 -0.83 8.95 22.56
CA ALA A 56 0.10 7.84 22.61
C ALA A 56 0.83 7.64 21.28
N SER A 57 1.98 6.99 21.34
CA SER A 57 2.82 6.74 20.17
C SER A 57 3.57 5.42 20.23
N VAL A 58 3.75 4.83 19.06
CA VAL A 58 4.61 3.68 18.80
C VAL A 58 5.59 4.09 17.71
N ALA A 59 6.88 4.14 18.06
CA ALA A 59 7.90 4.57 17.10
C ALA A 59 8.10 3.53 15.99
N ASN A 60 8.17 2.24 16.34
CA ASN A 60 8.26 1.15 15.38
C ASN A 60 7.35 -0.01 15.78
N ALA A 61 6.49 -0.46 14.87
CA ALA A 61 5.75 -1.70 15.01
C ALA A 61 6.28 -2.74 14.02
N SER A 62 6.59 -3.94 14.50
CA SER A 62 7.01 -5.10 13.70
C SER A 62 5.99 -6.22 13.85
N VAL A 63 5.34 -6.59 12.76
CA VAL A 63 4.20 -7.49 12.70
C VAL A 63 4.63 -8.80 12.04
N TYR A 64 4.74 -9.86 12.81
CA TYR A 64 5.24 -11.17 12.36
C TYR A 64 4.15 -12.26 12.32
N SER A 65 2.92 -11.91 12.72
CA SER A 65 1.72 -12.75 12.75
C SER A 65 0.50 -11.97 12.22
N GLY A 66 -0.66 -12.62 12.13
CA GLY A 66 -1.92 -11.91 11.89
C GLY A 66 -2.24 -10.94 13.01
N ALA A 67 -2.80 -9.77 12.67
CA ALA A 67 -3.12 -8.72 13.63
C ALA A 67 -4.07 -7.64 13.06
N THR A 68 -4.82 -6.98 13.93
CA THR A 68 -5.46 -5.69 13.66
C THR A 68 -4.69 -4.58 14.35
N ILE A 69 -4.24 -3.58 13.60
CA ILE A 69 -3.56 -2.40 14.11
C ILE A 69 -4.47 -1.19 13.86
N GLU A 70 -4.86 -0.55 14.95
CA GLU A 70 -5.84 0.51 14.95
C GLU A 70 -5.26 1.78 15.57
N VAL A 71 -5.48 2.88 14.87
CA VAL A 71 -5.42 4.23 15.44
C VAL A 71 -6.85 4.63 15.75
N ALA A 72 -7.18 4.71 17.03
CA ALA A 72 -8.54 4.97 17.47
C ALA A 72 -9.06 6.32 16.98
N ASN A 73 -10.37 6.38 16.76
CA ASN A 73 -11.04 7.63 16.47
C ASN A 73 -10.90 8.59 17.65
N GLY A 74 -10.21 9.72 17.45
CA GLY A 74 -9.89 10.68 18.52
C GLY A 74 -8.44 10.65 18.99
N ALA A 75 -7.58 9.78 18.44
CA ALA A 75 -6.14 9.92 18.60
C ALA A 75 -5.68 11.32 18.14
N LYS A 76 -4.95 12.00 19.02
CA LYS A 76 -4.48 13.39 18.89
C LYS A 76 -3.03 13.47 18.44
N ASN A 77 -2.25 12.42 18.66
CA ASN A 77 -0.89 12.36 18.14
C ASN A 77 -0.93 12.35 16.61
N ALA A 78 -0.13 13.21 15.98
CA ALA A 78 -0.05 13.27 14.52
C ALA A 78 0.58 12.01 13.88
N LYS A 79 1.35 11.25 14.69
CA LYS A 79 2.05 10.01 14.31
C LYS A 79 1.87 8.92 15.38
N PRO A 80 0.65 8.38 15.56
CA PRO A 80 0.38 7.32 16.54
C PRO A 80 1.23 6.07 16.27
N PHE A 81 1.44 5.76 14.98
CA PHE A 81 2.48 4.85 14.51
C PHE A 81 3.40 5.60 13.54
N ALA A 82 4.68 5.72 13.86
CA ALA A 82 5.63 6.35 12.94
C ALA A 82 6.04 5.40 11.80
N ASN A 83 6.32 4.13 12.11
CA ASN A 83 6.62 3.10 11.12
C ASN A 83 5.95 1.77 11.49
N VAL A 84 5.32 1.12 10.52
CA VAL A 84 4.83 -0.26 10.63
C VAL A 84 5.57 -1.13 9.62
N THR A 85 6.16 -2.23 10.07
CA THR A 85 6.79 -3.24 9.22
C THR A 85 6.04 -4.55 9.38
N ILE A 86 5.50 -5.05 8.27
CA ILE A 86 4.83 -6.33 8.16
C ILE A 86 5.84 -7.33 7.59
N ALA A 87 6.15 -8.33 8.41
CA ALA A 87 7.10 -9.41 8.17
C ALA A 87 6.48 -10.75 8.59
N SER A 88 5.19 -10.94 8.29
CA SER A 88 4.45 -12.16 8.60
C SER A 88 5.16 -13.39 8.01
N LYS A 89 5.22 -14.46 8.80
CA LYS A 89 5.89 -15.71 8.43
C LYS A 89 5.01 -16.62 7.56
N ASN A 90 3.68 -16.48 7.62
CA ASN A 90 2.74 -17.45 7.07
C ASN A 90 1.70 -16.84 6.10
N ASN A 91 1.98 -15.68 5.49
CA ASN A 91 1.00 -14.97 4.66
C ASN A 91 -0.28 -14.64 5.44
N ASP A 92 -0.11 -14.23 6.70
CA ASP A 92 -1.20 -13.95 7.64
C ASP A 92 -1.96 -12.68 7.24
N ASP A 93 -3.18 -12.57 7.78
CA ASP A 93 -4.05 -11.41 7.60
C ASP A 93 -3.68 -10.28 8.57
N VAL A 94 -3.33 -9.11 8.02
CA VAL A 94 -3.06 -7.88 8.79
C VAL A 94 -4.05 -6.81 8.38
N THR A 95 -4.82 -6.30 9.34
CA THR A 95 -5.77 -5.20 9.12
C THR A 95 -5.22 -3.91 9.72
N LEU A 96 -5.23 -2.83 8.94
CA LEU A 96 -4.86 -1.49 9.38
C LEU A 96 -6.10 -0.60 9.38
N SER A 97 -6.36 0.08 10.49
CA SER A 97 -7.47 1.03 10.65
C SER A 97 -6.97 2.37 11.19
N GLY A 98 -7.38 3.47 10.57
CA GLY A 98 -7.02 4.83 10.98
C GLY A 98 -5.93 5.46 10.12
N THR A 99 -5.06 6.28 10.70
CA THR A 99 -4.07 7.09 9.94
C THR A 99 -2.64 6.71 10.28
N PHE A 100 -1.86 6.36 9.25
CA PHE A 100 -0.46 5.93 9.34
C PHE A 100 0.42 6.76 8.41
N ASP A 101 1.69 6.91 8.76
CA ASP A 101 2.68 7.59 7.91
C ASP A 101 3.24 6.62 6.85
N ASN A 102 3.92 5.56 7.29
CA ASN A 102 4.62 4.61 6.43
C ASN A 102 4.34 3.15 6.80
N ILE A 103 4.11 2.31 5.79
CA ILE A 103 3.99 0.85 5.92
C ILE A 103 5.07 0.18 5.07
N ASN A 104 5.79 -0.79 5.63
CA ASN A 104 6.74 -1.63 4.90
C ASN A 104 6.28 -3.09 4.93
N ILE A 105 6.15 -3.73 3.77
CA ILE A 105 5.75 -5.12 3.63
C ILE A 105 6.97 -5.88 3.08
N THR A 106 7.55 -6.70 3.94
CA THR A 106 8.87 -7.33 3.74
C THR A 106 8.80 -8.85 3.70
N SER A 107 7.64 -9.43 3.93
CA SER A 107 7.37 -10.86 3.80
C SER A 107 5.95 -11.07 3.27
N PRO A 108 5.63 -12.25 2.73
CA PRO A 108 4.28 -12.59 2.28
C PRO A 108 3.22 -12.24 3.33
N ALA A 109 2.20 -11.49 2.93
CA ALA A 109 1.09 -11.10 3.79
C ALA A 109 -0.18 -10.78 2.99
N LYS A 110 -1.33 -10.89 3.64
CA LYS A 110 -2.58 -10.28 3.20
C LYS A 110 -2.81 -9.04 4.05
N VAL A 111 -2.85 -7.87 3.41
CA VAL A 111 -2.97 -6.59 4.11
C VAL A 111 -4.27 -5.91 3.71
N THR A 112 -5.11 -5.62 4.69
CA THR A 112 -6.37 -4.91 4.50
C THR A 112 -6.28 -3.52 5.12
N LEU A 113 -6.48 -2.49 4.32
CA LEU A 113 -6.76 -1.14 4.80
C LEU A 113 -8.27 -1.05 5.02
N ALA A 114 -8.70 -0.93 6.27
CA ALA A 114 -10.10 -0.77 6.63
C ALA A 114 -10.68 0.54 6.06
N GLU A 115 -12.00 0.69 6.07
CA GLU A 115 -12.65 1.89 5.54
C GLU A 115 -12.08 3.17 6.15
N ASN A 116 -11.93 4.21 5.32
CA ASN A 116 -11.39 5.52 5.71
C ASN A 116 -9.93 5.52 6.22
N THR A 117 -9.22 4.40 6.12
CA THR A 117 -7.79 4.32 6.48
C THR A 117 -6.95 5.23 5.58
N LYS A 118 -5.97 5.94 6.14
CA LYS A 118 -5.10 6.84 5.40
C LYS A 118 -3.64 6.47 5.60
N ILE A 119 -2.94 6.15 4.51
CA ILE A 119 -1.48 6.04 4.48
C ILE A 119 -0.93 7.32 3.86
N LYS A 120 -0.41 8.23 4.69
CA LYS A 120 -0.05 9.60 4.29
C LYS A 120 1.11 9.67 3.33
N ASN A 121 2.12 8.79 3.50
CA ASN A 121 3.34 8.86 2.71
C ASN A 121 3.40 7.69 1.73
N GLN A 122 3.66 6.48 2.23
CA GLN A 122 3.87 5.34 1.35
C GLN A 122 3.60 3.98 1.99
N ILE A 123 3.21 3.04 1.13
CA ILE A 123 3.37 1.60 1.36
C ILE A 123 4.55 1.12 0.49
N LYS A 124 5.57 0.52 1.11
CA LYS A 124 6.68 -0.12 0.40
C LYS A 124 6.49 -1.64 0.40
N ILE A 125 6.51 -2.26 -0.77
CA ILE A 125 6.29 -3.70 -0.97
C ILE A 125 7.56 -4.33 -1.53
N THR A 126 8.12 -5.30 -0.82
CA THR A 126 9.35 -6.02 -1.19
C THR A 126 9.19 -7.54 -1.20
N ALA A 127 7.96 -8.03 -1.07
CA ALA A 127 7.59 -9.44 -1.11
C ALA A 127 6.20 -9.60 -1.75
N SER A 128 5.78 -10.85 -1.96
CA SER A 128 4.40 -11.17 -2.32
C SER A 128 3.40 -10.53 -1.35
N VAL A 129 2.28 -10.01 -1.85
CA VAL A 129 1.25 -9.41 -0.99
C VAL A 129 -0.12 -9.44 -1.67
N GLU A 130 -1.18 -9.56 -0.90
CA GLU A 130 -2.53 -9.16 -1.32
C GLU A 130 -2.92 -7.90 -0.54
N LEU A 131 -2.97 -6.76 -1.23
CA LEU A 131 -3.33 -5.47 -0.66
C LEU A 131 -4.79 -5.14 -0.98
N ASN A 132 -5.63 -5.10 0.05
CA ASN A 132 -7.03 -4.75 -0.02
C ASN A 132 -7.25 -3.32 0.48
N VAL A 133 -7.64 -2.42 -0.42
CA VAL A 133 -7.95 -1.01 -0.09
C VAL A 133 -9.46 -0.84 -0.06
N SER A 134 -10.02 -0.77 1.15
CA SER A 134 -11.46 -0.64 1.35
C SER A 134 -11.99 0.73 0.93
N LYS A 135 -13.33 0.88 0.97
CA LYS A 135 -14.01 2.12 0.64
C LYS A 135 -13.45 3.32 1.41
N ASN A 136 -13.22 4.42 0.69
CA ASN A 136 -12.65 5.68 1.20
C ASN A 136 -11.26 5.56 1.84
N ALA A 137 -10.64 4.37 1.86
CA ALA A 137 -9.24 4.27 2.23
C ALA A 137 -8.38 4.94 1.15
N SER A 138 -7.28 5.55 1.55
CA SER A 138 -6.39 6.29 0.65
C SER A 138 -4.93 6.01 0.97
N VAL A 139 -4.15 5.85 -0.10
CA VAL A 139 -2.71 5.64 -0.04
C VAL A 139 -2.06 6.67 -0.94
N ALA A 140 -1.20 7.51 -0.37
CA ALA A 140 -0.55 8.55 -1.16
C ALA A 140 0.38 7.97 -2.23
N LYS A 141 1.10 6.89 -1.91
CA LYS A 141 2.05 6.21 -2.80
C LYS A 141 2.19 4.73 -2.45
N VAL A 142 2.30 3.87 -3.46
CA VAL A 142 2.72 2.47 -3.31
C VAL A 142 3.99 2.27 -4.11
N ASP A 143 5.05 1.78 -3.47
CA ASP A 143 6.31 1.45 -4.11
C ASP A 143 6.51 -0.06 -4.10
N ILE A 144 6.68 -0.66 -5.28
CA ILE A 144 6.86 -2.10 -5.46
C ILE A 144 8.30 -2.38 -5.93
N SER A 145 8.98 -3.26 -5.21
CA SER A 145 10.37 -3.67 -5.45
C SER A 145 10.59 -5.11 -4.98
N THR A 146 9.77 -6.06 -5.46
CA THR A 146 9.87 -7.48 -5.08
C THR A 146 11.15 -8.11 -5.61
N GLY A 147 11.50 -7.83 -6.88
CA GLY A 147 12.77 -8.27 -7.50
C GLY A 147 12.85 -9.77 -7.78
N LYS A 148 11.84 -10.55 -7.39
CA LYS A 148 11.72 -11.99 -7.60
C LYS A 148 10.62 -12.29 -8.60
N ALA A 149 10.89 -13.21 -9.52
CA ALA A 149 9.98 -13.54 -10.60
C ALA A 149 8.76 -14.37 -10.13
N GLU A 150 8.87 -15.01 -8.98
CA GLU A 150 7.80 -15.76 -8.33
C GLU A 150 6.91 -14.90 -7.42
N ASP A 151 7.38 -13.71 -7.03
CA ASP A 151 6.60 -12.84 -6.17
C ASP A 151 5.39 -12.28 -6.91
N LYS A 152 4.24 -12.31 -6.24
CA LYS A 152 2.97 -11.84 -6.77
C LYS A 152 2.40 -10.74 -5.88
N VAL A 153 2.08 -9.60 -6.48
CA VAL A 153 1.41 -8.47 -5.83
C VAL A 153 -0.03 -8.41 -6.34
N ILE A 154 -0.99 -8.67 -5.47
CA ILE A 154 -2.42 -8.57 -5.75
C ILE A 154 -2.91 -7.24 -5.19
N LEU A 155 -3.57 -6.44 -6.02
CA LEU A 155 -4.11 -5.13 -5.68
C LEU A 155 -5.63 -5.15 -5.83
N ASN A 156 -6.32 -4.73 -4.78
CA ASN A 156 -7.77 -4.52 -4.75
C ASN A 156 -8.08 -3.11 -4.27
N GLY A 157 -8.93 -2.39 -4.99
CA GLY A 157 -9.37 -1.04 -4.65
C GLY A 157 -8.62 0.06 -5.41
N ASN A 158 -8.79 1.31 -4.96
CA ASN A 158 -8.33 2.48 -5.71
C ASN A 158 -6.93 2.91 -5.27
N LEU A 159 -5.98 2.93 -6.21
CA LEU A 159 -4.57 3.29 -5.96
C LEU A 159 -4.07 4.25 -7.04
N ALA A 160 -3.89 5.52 -6.66
CA ALA A 160 -3.59 6.58 -7.63
C ALA A 160 -2.11 6.67 -8.05
N ASN A 161 -1.19 6.12 -7.25
CA ASN A 161 0.26 6.31 -7.45
C ASN A 161 1.01 5.01 -7.10
N VAL A 162 0.97 4.01 -7.99
CA VAL A 162 1.78 2.79 -7.85
C VAL A 162 3.04 2.93 -8.70
N ASN A 163 4.22 2.85 -8.08
CA ASN A 163 5.51 2.89 -8.76
C ASN A 163 6.23 1.55 -8.62
N VAL A 164 6.71 1.03 -9.74
CA VAL A 164 7.39 -0.26 -9.81
C VAL A 164 8.86 -0.05 -10.17
N SER A 165 9.76 -0.46 -9.28
CA SER A 165 11.20 -0.21 -9.39
C SER A 165 12.05 -1.47 -9.58
N SER A 166 11.41 -2.65 -9.57
CA SER A 166 12.04 -3.94 -9.88
C SER A 166 11.02 -4.84 -10.57
N ALA A 167 11.49 -5.89 -11.26
CA ALA A 167 10.59 -6.80 -11.96
C ALA A 167 9.51 -7.34 -11.00
N ALA A 168 8.26 -7.33 -11.46
CA ALA A 168 7.11 -7.68 -10.65
C ALA A 168 5.98 -8.30 -11.48
N ASN A 169 5.26 -9.24 -10.87
CA ASN A 169 3.96 -9.71 -11.36
C ASN A 169 2.86 -9.10 -10.51
N ILE A 170 2.01 -8.30 -11.13
CA ILE A 170 0.91 -7.60 -10.50
C ILE A 170 -0.41 -8.18 -11.01
N GLU A 171 -1.34 -8.43 -10.11
CA GLU A 171 -2.73 -8.74 -10.45
C GLU A 171 -3.62 -7.64 -9.85
N VAL A 172 -4.39 -6.96 -10.71
CA VAL A 172 -5.37 -5.97 -10.27
C VAL A 172 -6.74 -6.59 -10.40
N LYS A 173 -7.34 -6.91 -9.26
CA LYS A 173 -8.61 -7.65 -9.20
C LYS A 173 -9.82 -6.72 -9.19
N SER A 174 -9.71 -5.54 -8.57
CA SER A 174 -10.81 -4.58 -8.48
C SER A 174 -10.31 -3.15 -8.31
N GLY A 175 -11.16 -2.19 -8.68
CA GLY A 175 -10.89 -0.75 -8.50
C GLY A 175 -10.01 -0.14 -9.60
N ASP A 176 -9.68 1.14 -9.41
CA ASP A 176 -8.87 1.92 -10.35
C ASP A 176 -7.42 2.04 -9.85
N VAL A 177 -6.47 1.47 -10.60
CA VAL A 177 -5.04 1.47 -10.25
C VAL A 177 -4.22 2.18 -11.33
N LYS A 178 -3.42 3.17 -10.93
CA LYS A 178 -2.46 3.84 -11.82
C LYS A 178 -1.05 3.35 -11.55
N ILE A 179 -0.44 2.73 -12.55
CA ILE A 179 0.89 2.09 -12.45
C ILE A 179 1.89 2.83 -13.32
N ALA A 180 3.03 3.19 -12.74
CA ALA A 180 4.22 3.64 -13.44
C ALA A 180 5.38 2.67 -13.16
N ALA A 181 6.26 2.49 -14.13
CA ALA A 181 7.44 1.64 -14.01
C ALA A 181 8.71 2.44 -14.28
N ASN A 182 9.78 2.11 -13.54
CA ASN A 182 11.11 2.62 -13.86
C ASN A 182 11.59 2.09 -15.22
N THR A 183 12.57 2.77 -15.81
CA THR A 183 13.22 2.30 -17.04
C THR A 183 13.88 0.94 -16.82
N ASN A 184 13.82 0.06 -17.83
CA ASN A 184 14.38 -1.30 -17.79
C ASN A 184 13.76 -2.24 -16.75
N VAL A 185 12.57 -1.93 -16.23
CA VAL A 185 11.86 -2.78 -15.28
C VAL A 185 10.70 -3.47 -15.97
N ASN A 186 10.82 -4.77 -16.23
CA ASN A 186 9.73 -5.56 -16.80
C ASN A 186 8.63 -5.80 -15.77
N VAL A 187 7.43 -5.29 -16.04
CA VAL A 187 6.25 -5.46 -15.18
C VAL A 187 5.19 -6.24 -15.95
N LYS A 188 4.70 -7.33 -15.37
CA LYS A 188 3.54 -8.06 -15.90
C LYS A 188 2.32 -7.68 -15.09
N VAL A 189 1.25 -7.25 -15.75
CA VAL A 189 0.00 -6.87 -15.09
C VAL A 189 -1.14 -7.70 -15.64
N LYS A 190 -1.80 -8.47 -14.78
CA LYS A 190 -3.08 -9.10 -15.08
C LYS A 190 -4.21 -8.24 -14.54
N VAL A 191 -5.24 -7.98 -15.34
CA VAL A 191 -6.36 -7.10 -14.99
C VAL A 191 -7.67 -7.88 -15.09
N ASP A 192 -8.35 -8.05 -13.96
CA ASP A 192 -9.65 -8.72 -13.93
C ASP A 192 -10.78 -7.79 -14.39
N ALA A 193 -11.92 -8.36 -14.79
CA ALA A 193 -13.06 -7.65 -15.38
C ALA A 193 -13.59 -6.47 -14.55
N SER A 194 -13.45 -6.52 -13.22
CA SER A 194 -13.87 -5.47 -12.27
C SER A 194 -12.83 -4.37 -12.01
N ALA A 195 -11.71 -4.37 -12.73
CA ALA A 195 -10.63 -3.43 -12.54
C ALA A 195 -10.39 -2.52 -13.74
N THR A 196 -9.87 -1.32 -13.46
CA THR A 196 -9.25 -0.45 -14.44
C THR A 196 -7.78 -0.27 -14.09
N VAL A 197 -6.89 -0.48 -15.06
CA VAL A 197 -5.48 -0.10 -14.95
C VAL A 197 -5.19 1.05 -15.90
N THR A 198 -4.60 2.11 -15.37
CA THR A 198 -3.98 3.17 -16.19
C THR A 198 -2.46 3.04 -16.10
N THR A 199 -1.79 2.85 -17.22
CA THR A 199 -0.32 2.84 -17.26
C THR A 199 0.20 4.25 -17.51
N GLY A 200 1.14 4.71 -16.69
CA GLY A 200 1.82 6.01 -16.83
C GLY A 200 3.23 5.89 -17.40
N LYS A 201 4.16 6.72 -16.89
CA LYS A 201 5.58 6.72 -17.28
C LYS A 201 6.18 5.31 -17.27
N GLY A 202 6.94 4.98 -18.31
CA GLY A 202 7.56 3.66 -18.48
C GLY A 202 6.60 2.57 -18.96
N SER A 203 5.45 2.96 -19.56
CA SER A 203 4.43 2.03 -20.07
C SER A 203 4.98 0.96 -21.01
N ASP A 204 6.04 1.25 -21.76
CA ASP A 204 6.67 0.27 -22.68
C ASP A 204 7.24 -0.95 -21.94
N ASN A 205 7.52 -0.81 -20.63
CA ASN A 205 7.99 -1.92 -19.80
C ASN A 205 6.83 -2.64 -19.06
N ILE A 206 5.58 -2.18 -19.25
CA ILE A 206 4.39 -2.74 -18.61
C ILE A 206 3.62 -3.58 -19.62
N GLN A 207 3.62 -4.89 -19.41
CA GLN A 207 2.84 -5.86 -20.19
C GLN A 207 1.51 -6.11 -19.47
N ALA A 208 0.51 -5.28 -19.77
CA ALA A 208 -0.84 -5.41 -19.21
C ALA A 208 -1.73 -6.30 -20.09
N SER A 209 -2.49 -7.21 -19.48
CA SER A 209 -3.42 -8.12 -20.16
C SER A 209 -4.58 -8.50 -19.24
N GLY A 210 -5.70 -8.95 -19.80
CA GLY A 210 -6.84 -9.47 -19.04
C GLY A 210 -8.19 -8.97 -19.55
N ASP A 211 -9.23 -9.23 -18.77
CA ASP A 211 -10.63 -8.95 -19.11
C ASP A 211 -11.09 -7.54 -18.68
N GLY A 212 -10.30 -6.88 -17.82
CA GLY A 212 -10.58 -5.53 -17.32
C GLY A 212 -10.18 -4.42 -18.29
N LYS A 213 -10.45 -3.17 -17.88
CA LYS A 213 -10.14 -2.00 -18.70
C LYS A 213 -8.67 -1.62 -18.55
N ILE A 214 -7.94 -1.57 -19.66
CA ILE A 214 -6.56 -1.09 -19.71
C ILE A 214 -6.53 0.23 -20.47
N VAL A 215 -6.03 1.27 -19.81
CA VAL A 215 -5.85 2.62 -20.37
C VAL A 215 -4.35 2.89 -20.46
N GLU A 216 -3.81 2.84 -21.67
CA GLU A 216 -2.42 3.17 -21.91
C GLU A 216 -2.27 4.69 -22.10
N ASN A 217 -1.66 5.38 -21.14
CA ASN A 217 -1.31 6.79 -21.34
C ASN A 217 0.08 6.87 -22.00
N LYS A 218 0.11 6.65 -23.32
CA LYS A 218 1.35 6.66 -24.15
C LYS A 218 1.97 8.06 -24.38
N ASN A 219 1.53 9.10 -23.67
CA ASN A 219 2.06 10.48 -23.78
C ASN A 219 2.57 10.90 -22.38
N LEU A 220 3.84 11.25 -22.09
CA LEU A 220 4.94 11.82 -22.87
C LEU A 220 6.28 11.26 -22.31
N SER A 221 6.98 10.42 -23.07
CA SER A 221 8.44 10.37 -22.99
C SER A 221 8.98 11.51 -23.85
N ASP A 222 9.82 12.38 -23.29
CA ASP A 222 10.39 13.61 -23.88
C ASP A 222 9.52 14.89 -23.85
N GLU A 223 9.54 15.59 -22.72
CA GLU A 223 9.30 17.05 -22.71
C GLU A 223 10.32 17.82 -23.58
N SER A 224 11.42 17.18 -24.00
CA SER A 224 12.43 17.74 -24.90
C SER A 224 12.03 17.74 -26.39
N LYS A 225 10.97 16.99 -26.78
CA LYS A 225 10.53 16.85 -28.18
C LYS A 225 9.21 17.54 -28.51
N VAL A 226 8.61 18.28 -27.57
CA VAL A 226 7.53 19.22 -27.89
C VAL A 226 8.13 20.51 -28.44
N LYS A 227 8.82 20.41 -29.59
CA LYS A 227 9.15 21.54 -30.43
C LYS A 227 8.63 21.26 -31.83
N GLU A 228 7.71 22.12 -32.25
CA GLU A 228 7.20 22.29 -33.62
C GLU A 228 6.33 21.16 -34.19
N LEU A 229 5.04 21.22 -33.87
CA LEU A 229 4.01 20.96 -34.88
C LEU A 229 3.61 22.31 -35.48
N THR A 230 4.42 22.83 -36.39
CA THR A 230 4.04 23.91 -37.30
C THR A 230 3.26 23.27 -38.44
N PHE A 231 1.96 23.58 -38.56
CA PHE A 231 1.16 23.20 -39.72
C PHE A 231 1.41 24.21 -40.84
N ASP A 232 2.45 23.99 -41.63
CA ASP A 232 2.66 24.76 -42.87
C ASP A 232 2.21 23.97 -44.10
N ASN A 233 1.34 24.63 -44.87
CA ASN A 233 1.01 24.43 -46.28
C ASN A 233 0.02 23.33 -46.68
N TYR A 234 -1.27 23.72 -46.77
CA TYR A 234 -2.13 23.27 -47.87
C TYR A 234 -2.22 24.39 -48.91
N TYR A 235 -1.48 24.23 -50.02
CA TYR A 235 -1.70 24.95 -51.26
C TYR A 235 -2.67 24.11 -52.09
N ILE A 236 -3.89 24.60 -52.33
CA ILE A 236 -4.78 24.03 -53.35
C ILE A 236 -4.54 24.84 -54.61
N ASP A 237 -3.79 24.27 -55.55
CA ASP A 237 -3.71 24.74 -56.93
C ASP A 237 -4.58 23.86 -57.82
N GLY A 238 -5.21 24.48 -58.81
CA GLY A 238 -5.53 23.82 -60.07
C GLY A 238 -6.99 23.46 -60.32
N ASN A 239 -7.77 24.44 -60.76
CA ASN A 239 -8.77 24.35 -61.83
C ASN A 239 -9.33 22.97 -62.23
N THR A 240 -10.65 22.77 -62.09
CA THR A 240 -11.50 22.19 -63.17
C THR A 240 -12.96 22.68 -63.08
N GLN A 241 -13.25 23.74 -63.86
CA GLN A 241 -14.44 24.16 -64.66
C GLN A 241 -15.85 24.26 -64.00
N ILE A 242 -16.65 25.34 -64.16
CA ILE A 242 -16.63 26.58 -64.98
C ILE A 242 -16.93 27.77 -64.06
#